data_AF-A0A935VYH6-F1
#
_entry.id   AF-A0A935VYH6-F1
#
_cell.length_a   1.000
_cell.length_b   1.000
_cell.length_c   1.000
_cell.angle_alpha   90.00
_cell.angle_beta   90.00
_cell.angle_gamma   90.00
#
_symmetry.space_group_name_H-M   'P 1'
#
loop_
_entity.id
_entity.type
_entity.pdbx_description
1 polymer ?
#
loop_
_entity_poly.entity_id
_entity_poly.type
_entity_poly.pdbx_seq_one_letter_code
_entity_poly.pdbx_strand_id
1 'polypeptide(L)'
;MGLIAAAIGSQSVANAEGRRIEMHATPNDPMFPLQRSFNWIRGFGPTDVSDTDIDAPEAWDVRTDASSVIVAVIDSGIDLAHPDLASNLWRNPGEIPGNRVDDDLNGYVDDVNGFDFLDRDALPDDESGHGTHLAGIVGAVGNDGFGVTGVAWRARIMPLKASAPYSNGVCCQGGSTITVFEAVRYAISKGAKVILMSFSSSSSENIQEAVAIAEQAGVLVVAADSAGYPARLTNSNLVTVGWMEQATNASNYYNIDLFAPGEAVSTWPGSVHENMRGSSRFGRACSRGGSPHFGRRAESVPAELSWRFDGRATRFSRSKSARIRRRAASTSLGSVRTTWNQDGDGRIDRADNCPQDANSDQGDFDSDGFGDRCDRGAPPNAVNDSACVVRNSPRRIHVLNNDSDPDHAKGSLMVIAPWGARANGTLSRWETDQNVVVFTPKTGYLGTASFRYTLVDPVGNVSREATVSLEVKASCP
;
A
#
# COMPACT_ATOMS: atom_id res chain seq x y z
N MET A 1 27.28 -9.52 4.44
CA MET A 1 27.37 -8.06 4.77
C MET A 1 26.28 -7.33 3.99
N GLY A 2 25.02 -7.61 4.32
CA GLY A 2 23.84 -7.29 3.52
C GLY A 2 23.25 -5.90 3.78
N LEU A 3 22.63 -5.34 2.73
CA LEU A 3 21.31 -4.69 2.86
C LEU A 3 21.19 -3.52 3.78
N ILE A 4 20.86 -3.83 5.02
CA ILE A 4 20.62 -2.81 6.04
C ILE A 4 21.93 -2.05 6.36
N ALA A 5 23.11 -2.61 6.03
CA ALA A 5 24.42 -2.01 6.30
C ALA A 5 24.82 -0.81 5.40
N ALA A 6 24.24 -0.63 4.20
CA ALA A 6 24.65 0.45 3.29
C ALA A 6 23.82 1.74 3.40
N ALA A 7 22.67 1.71 4.09
CA ALA A 7 21.92 2.91 4.46
C ALA A 7 22.50 3.62 5.71
N ILE A 8 23.57 3.08 6.29
CA ILE A 8 24.25 3.57 7.49
C ILE A 8 25.68 3.93 7.10
N GLY A 9 25.96 5.23 6.99
CA GLY A 9 27.31 5.71 6.72
C GLY A 9 28.30 5.18 7.75
N SER A 10 29.32 4.44 7.30
CA SER A 10 30.38 3.94 8.17
C SER A 10 31.66 4.77 7.98
N GLN A 11 32.12 5.36 9.09
CA GLN A 11 33.55 5.53 9.31
C GLN A 11 34.09 4.21 9.88
N SER A 12 35.25 3.82 9.35
CA SER A 12 36.08 2.65 9.63
C SER A 12 36.34 2.35 11.10
N VAL A 13 36.41 1.06 11.47
CA VAL A 13 37.26 0.60 12.60
C VAL A 13 38.03 -0.67 12.18
N ALA A 14 39.33 -0.63 12.47
CA ALA A 14 40.37 -1.58 12.08
C ALA A 14 40.62 -2.69 13.11
N ASN A 15 41.29 -3.75 12.63
CA ASN A 15 41.83 -4.95 13.30
C ASN A 15 42.33 -4.81 14.76
N ALA A 16 42.14 -5.87 15.55
CA ALA A 16 43.11 -6.35 16.54
C ALA A 16 42.94 -7.87 16.80
N GLU A 17 44.05 -8.61 16.79
CA GLU A 17 44.16 -10.06 16.98
C GLU A 17 43.87 -10.53 18.42
N GLY A 18 43.32 -11.75 18.56
CA GLY A 18 43.49 -12.58 19.76
C GLY A 18 42.21 -12.87 20.58
N ARG A 19 41.56 -13.99 20.25
CA ARG A 19 40.51 -14.69 21.03
C ARG A 19 39.39 -13.80 21.60
N ARG A 20 38.37 -13.54 20.78
CA ARG A 20 37.10 -12.97 21.24
C ARG A 20 36.13 -14.10 21.61
N ILE A 21 35.57 -14.03 22.82
CA ILE A 21 34.29 -14.64 23.11
C ILE A 21 33.29 -13.82 22.30
N GLU A 22 32.80 -14.36 21.18
CA GLU A 22 31.76 -13.70 20.37
C GLU A 22 30.44 -13.90 21.10
N MET A 23 29.98 -12.85 21.80
CA MET A 23 28.62 -12.80 22.29
C MET A 23 27.73 -12.41 21.12
N HIS A 24 27.15 -13.40 20.43
CA HIS A 24 26.15 -13.14 19.41
C HIS A 24 24.83 -12.73 20.08
N ALA A 25 24.27 -11.59 19.70
CA ALA A 25 22.96 -11.14 20.14
C ALA A 25 21.91 -12.22 19.79
N THR A 26 21.43 -12.91 20.81
CA THR A 26 20.40 -13.94 20.68
C THR A 26 19.10 -13.39 21.26
N PRO A 27 18.01 -13.36 20.49
CA PRO A 27 16.71 -12.89 20.95
C PRO A 27 16.17 -13.82 22.06
N ASN A 28 15.41 -13.27 23.01
CA ASN A 28 14.78 -14.05 24.09
C ASN A 28 13.44 -14.70 23.68
N ASP A 29 13.10 -14.61 22.40
CA ASP A 29 11.87 -15.04 21.75
C ASP A 29 11.76 -16.58 21.80
N PRO A 30 10.70 -17.14 22.41
CA PRO A 30 10.61 -18.57 22.68
C PRO A 30 10.68 -19.48 21.45
N MET A 31 10.31 -18.97 20.26
CA MET A 31 10.30 -19.74 19.02
C MET A 31 11.52 -19.48 18.12
N PHE A 32 12.45 -18.60 18.51
CA PHE A 32 13.70 -18.38 17.76
C PHE A 32 14.50 -19.67 17.49
N PRO A 33 14.60 -20.66 18.41
CA PRO A 33 15.26 -21.93 18.11
C PRO A 33 14.62 -22.75 16.97
N LEU A 34 13.39 -22.41 16.56
CA LEU A 34 12.71 -23.02 15.41
C LEU A 34 13.00 -22.28 14.09
N GLN A 35 13.54 -21.06 14.14
CA GLN A 35 13.89 -20.23 12.99
C GLN A 35 15.29 -20.59 12.46
N ARG A 36 15.42 -21.83 11.99
CA ARG A 36 16.70 -22.39 11.52
C ARG A 36 17.34 -21.64 10.36
N SER A 37 16.54 -20.90 9.59
CA SER A 37 17.02 -20.01 8.54
C SER A 37 17.79 -18.81 9.07
N PHE A 38 17.59 -18.42 10.33
CA PHE A 38 18.23 -17.27 10.97
C PHE A 38 19.50 -17.67 11.72
N ASN A 39 19.48 -18.85 12.35
CA ASN A 39 20.64 -19.40 13.05
C ASN A 39 20.53 -20.92 13.09
N TRP A 40 21.41 -21.62 12.36
CA TRP A 40 21.49 -23.07 12.36
C TRP A 40 22.40 -23.56 13.50
N ILE A 41 21.84 -23.70 14.70
CA ILE A 41 22.53 -24.36 15.82
C ILE A 41 22.45 -25.89 15.66
N ARG A 42 23.60 -26.58 15.61
CA ARG A 42 23.76 -28.02 15.37
C ARG A 42 22.72 -28.92 16.07
N GLY A 43 22.17 -29.87 15.31
CA GLY A 43 21.86 -31.22 15.78
C GLY A 43 20.57 -31.80 15.23
N PHE A 44 20.64 -32.65 14.19
CA PHE A 44 19.86 -33.89 13.99
C PHE A 44 20.17 -34.51 12.59
N GLY A 45 21.42 -34.89 12.30
CA GLY A 45 21.70 -35.72 11.12
C GLY A 45 23.18 -35.79 10.67
N PRO A 46 23.64 -36.92 10.10
CA PRO A 46 25.03 -37.11 9.66
C PRO A 46 25.39 -36.45 8.32
N THR A 47 24.47 -35.68 7.69
CA THR A 47 24.70 -35.00 6.40
C THR A 47 24.53 -33.47 6.46
N ASP A 48 24.36 -32.89 7.64
CA ASP A 48 24.21 -31.44 7.82
C ASP A 48 25.54 -30.69 7.60
N VAL A 49 25.55 -29.80 6.60
CA VAL A 49 26.58 -28.75 6.51
C VAL A 49 26.24 -27.66 7.53
N SER A 50 27.06 -27.59 8.58
CA SER A 50 27.18 -26.46 9.51
C SER A 50 27.15 -25.13 8.74
N ASP A 51 26.39 -24.12 9.22
CA ASP A 51 26.43 -22.73 8.72
C ASP A 51 25.66 -22.46 7.41
N THR A 52 24.47 -23.08 7.25
CA THR A 52 23.58 -22.80 6.10
C THR A 52 22.37 -21.98 6.54
N ASP A 53 22.65 -20.74 6.96
CA ASP A 53 21.67 -19.76 7.41
C ASP A 53 22.09 -18.35 6.93
N ILE A 54 21.50 -17.28 7.49
CA ILE A 54 21.77 -15.89 7.10
C ILE A 54 22.71 -15.14 8.07
N ASP A 55 23.33 -15.82 9.04
CA ASP A 55 24.16 -15.22 10.10
C ASP A 55 23.42 -14.08 10.84
N ALA A 56 22.13 -14.27 11.17
CA ALA A 56 21.32 -13.20 11.77
C ALA A 56 21.85 -12.75 13.15
N PRO A 57 22.20 -13.64 14.10
CA PRO A 57 22.80 -13.26 15.39
C PRO A 57 24.07 -12.41 15.24
N GLU A 58 24.93 -12.75 14.29
CA GLU A 58 26.15 -12.03 13.96
C GLU A 58 25.84 -10.64 13.38
N ALA A 59 24.79 -10.54 12.56
CA ALA A 59 24.32 -9.25 12.05
C ALA A 59 23.71 -8.38 13.15
N TRP A 60 23.01 -8.97 14.13
CA TRP A 60 22.38 -8.27 15.23
C TRP A 60 23.37 -7.68 16.24
N ASP A 61 24.60 -8.19 16.30
CA ASP A 61 25.71 -7.53 17.00
C ASP A 61 26.04 -6.14 16.43
N VAL A 62 25.72 -5.93 15.14
CA VAL A 62 25.90 -4.65 14.45
C VAL A 62 24.64 -3.80 14.56
N ARG A 63 23.47 -4.37 14.24
CA ARG A 63 22.22 -3.63 14.19
C ARG A 63 21.00 -4.53 14.23
N THR A 64 20.04 -4.19 15.09
CA THR A 64 18.71 -4.81 15.18
C THR A 64 17.57 -3.86 14.80
N ASP A 65 17.83 -2.54 14.80
CA ASP A 65 16.81 -1.50 14.62
C ASP A 65 16.76 -0.95 13.19
N ALA A 66 15.66 -1.17 12.47
CA ALA A 66 15.35 -0.62 11.16
C ALA A 66 14.15 0.36 11.17
N SER A 67 13.77 0.93 12.33
CA SER A 67 12.63 1.86 12.46
C SER A 67 12.70 3.11 11.57
N SER A 68 13.87 3.47 11.05
CA SER A 68 14.03 4.56 10.09
C SER A 68 13.62 4.22 8.65
N VAL A 69 13.35 2.93 8.37
CA VAL A 69 13.08 2.40 7.03
C VAL A 69 11.65 1.89 7.00
N ILE A 70 10.86 2.40 6.05
CA ILE A 70 9.52 1.89 5.78
C ILE A 70 9.64 0.76 4.74
N VAL A 71 9.15 -0.42 5.09
CA VAL A 71 9.07 -1.60 4.22
C VAL A 71 7.59 -1.83 3.89
N ALA A 72 7.21 -1.61 2.63
CA ALA A 72 5.87 -1.91 2.16
C ALA A 72 5.77 -3.39 1.76
N VAL A 73 4.76 -4.09 2.28
CA VAL A 73 4.47 -5.49 1.96
C VAL A 73 3.20 -5.52 1.12
N ILE A 74 3.36 -5.76 -0.17
CA ILE A 74 2.24 -5.83 -1.12
C ILE A 74 1.85 -7.31 -1.26
N ASP A 75 0.79 -7.71 -0.53
CA ASP A 75 0.42 -9.12 -0.38
C ASP A 75 -1.07 -9.31 -0.02
N SER A 76 -1.44 -10.30 0.79
CA SER A 76 -2.82 -10.62 1.21
C SER A 76 -3.34 -9.78 2.38
N GLY A 77 -2.56 -8.80 2.83
CA GLY A 77 -2.78 -8.07 4.08
C GLY A 77 -1.83 -8.51 5.19
N ILE A 78 -1.94 -7.92 6.37
CA ILE A 78 -1.23 -8.34 7.59
C ILE A 78 -2.23 -8.31 8.76
N ASP A 79 -2.23 -9.33 9.62
CA ASP A 79 -2.98 -9.31 10.90
C ASP A 79 -2.50 -8.13 11.76
N LEU A 80 -3.30 -7.06 11.77
CA LEU A 80 -2.93 -5.78 12.39
C LEU A 80 -2.89 -5.88 13.92
N ALA A 81 -3.58 -6.87 14.47
CA ALA A 81 -3.66 -7.13 15.90
C ALA A 81 -2.61 -8.14 16.39
N HIS A 82 -1.78 -8.69 15.50
CA HIS A 82 -0.80 -9.70 15.88
C HIS A 82 0.20 -9.12 16.91
N PRO A 83 0.31 -9.69 18.12
CA PRO A 83 1.11 -9.11 19.21
C PRO A 83 2.60 -8.99 18.86
N ASP A 84 3.09 -9.89 18.02
CA ASP A 84 4.48 -9.92 17.52
C ASP A 84 4.73 -9.00 16.31
N LEU A 85 3.72 -8.24 15.85
CA LEU A 85 3.85 -7.32 14.70
C LEU A 85 3.37 -5.91 15.01
N ALA A 86 2.34 -5.77 15.86
CA ALA A 86 1.59 -4.53 16.05
C ALA A 86 2.49 -3.31 16.34
N SER A 87 3.57 -3.46 17.11
CA SER A 87 4.49 -2.36 17.41
C SER A 87 5.47 -2.01 16.28
N ASN A 88 5.65 -2.92 15.31
CA ASN A 88 6.49 -2.74 14.13
C ASN A 88 5.67 -2.35 12.88
N LEU A 89 4.35 -2.26 12.97
CA LEU A 89 3.53 -1.74 11.87
C LEU A 89 3.79 -0.25 11.68
N TRP A 90 3.90 0.14 10.41
CA TRP A 90 3.91 1.53 10.03
C TRP A 90 2.57 2.17 10.41
N ARG A 91 2.65 3.44 10.80
CA ARG A 91 1.48 4.26 11.09
C ARG A 91 1.57 5.52 10.26
N ASN A 92 0.51 5.83 9.53
CA ASN A 92 0.38 7.06 8.76
C ASN A 92 0.35 8.24 9.75
N PRO A 93 1.37 9.13 9.74
CA PRO A 93 1.36 10.31 10.60
C PRO A 93 0.34 11.36 10.15
N GLY A 94 -0.22 11.21 8.94
CA GLY A 94 -1.23 12.09 8.38
C GLY A 94 -2.65 11.85 8.90
N GLU A 95 -2.94 10.64 9.40
CA GLU A 95 -4.30 10.22 9.75
C GLU A 95 -4.65 10.36 11.24
N ILE A 96 -5.89 10.75 11.51
CA ILE A 96 -6.54 10.67 12.82
C ILE A 96 -7.43 9.42 12.84
N PRO A 97 -7.06 8.35 13.58
CA PRO A 97 -7.77 7.09 13.50
C PRO A 97 -9.27 7.18 13.80
N GLY A 98 -10.09 6.70 12.87
CA GLY A 98 -11.51 6.46 13.05
C GLY A 98 -12.37 7.72 13.02
N ASN A 99 -11.84 8.82 12.45
CA ASN A 99 -12.62 10.03 12.23
C ASN A 99 -13.42 9.99 10.91
N ARG A 100 -13.17 8.99 10.05
CA ARG A 100 -13.80 8.81 8.72
C ARG A 100 -13.53 9.95 7.76
N VAL A 101 -12.36 10.58 7.88
CA VAL A 101 -11.88 11.64 7.01
C VAL A 101 -10.51 11.22 6.47
N ASP A 102 -10.26 11.51 5.20
CA ASP A 102 -8.91 11.48 4.65
C ASP A 102 -8.20 12.77 5.11
N ASP A 103 -7.48 12.68 6.23
CA ASP A 103 -6.90 13.84 6.90
C ASP A 103 -5.68 14.40 6.16
N ASP A 104 -4.96 13.55 5.43
CA ASP A 104 -3.78 13.93 4.67
C ASP A 104 -4.01 14.11 3.16
N LEU A 105 -5.27 14.01 2.73
CA LEU A 105 -5.76 14.27 1.37
C LEU A 105 -5.04 13.41 0.33
N ASN A 106 -4.82 12.14 0.65
CA ASN A 106 -4.11 11.18 -0.20
C ASN A 106 -5.04 10.32 -1.06
N GLY A 107 -6.37 10.43 -0.90
CA GLY A 107 -7.40 9.64 -1.55
C GLY A 107 -7.84 8.38 -0.79
N TYR A 108 -7.38 8.18 0.45
CA TYR A 108 -7.54 6.95 1.24
C TYR A 108 -7.97 7.31 2.67
N VAL A 109 -9.28 7.28 2.92
CA VAL A 109 -9.87 7.58 4.23
C VAL A 109 -9.37 6.61 5.30
N ASP A 110 -8.91 7.14 6.45
CA ASP A 110 -8.55 6.38 7.65
C ASP A 110 -7.43 5.33 7.43
N ASP A 111 -6.52 5.50 6.45
CA ASP A 111 -5.43 4.58 6.08
C ASP A 111 -4.28 4.50 7.12
N VAL A 112 -4.64 4.40 8.40
CA VAL A 112 -3.80 4.54 9.59
C VAL A 112 -2.60 3.61 9.58
N ASN A 113 -2.75 2.37 9.13
CA ASN A 113 -1.67 1.40 9.10
C ASN A 113 -1.25 1.00 7.68
N GLY A 114 -1.99 1.41 6.66
CA GLY A 114 -1.91 0.92 5.30
C GLY A 114 -3.30 0.87 4.67
N PHE A 115 -3.44 0.21 3.53
CA PHE A 115 -4.70 0.22 2.77
C PHE A 115 -4.96 -1.09 2.04
N ASP A 116 -6.24 -1.47 1.94
CA ASP A 116 -6.73 -2.57 1.12
C ASP A 116 -7.17 -2.07 -0.26
N PHE A 117 -6.37 -2.38 -1.28
CA PHE A 117 -6.65 -1.99 -2.66
C PHE A 117 -7.66 -2.90 -3.37
N LEU A 118 -8.02 -4.04 -2.77
CA LEU A 118 -9.06 -4.90 -3.31
C LEU A 118 -10.45 -4.42 -2.89
N ASP A 119 -10.66 -4.27 -1.59
CA ASP A 119 -11.96 -3.88 -1.04
C ASP A 119 -12.10 -2.36 -0.91
N ARG A 120 -11.02 -1.61 -1.19
CA ARG A 120 -10.93 -0.15 -1.17
C ARG A 120 -11.29 0.46 0.18
N ASP A 121 -10.68 -0.09 1.23
CA ASP A 121 -10.84 0.41 2.60
C ASP A 121 -9.52 0.41 3.39
N ALA A 122 -9.57 0.99 4.59
CA ALA A 122 -8.43 1.07 5.49
C ALA A 122 -8.22 -0.18 6.37
N LEU A 123 -8.71 -1.34 5.94
CA LEU A 123 -8.60 -2.60 6.66
C LEU A 123 -7.75 -3.61 5.88
N PRO A 124 -6.42 -3.40 5.75
CA PRO A 124 -5.53 -4.36 5.10
C PRO A 124 -5.23 -5.60 5.99
N ASP A 125 -6.25 -6.12 6.68
CA ASP A 125 -6.14 -7.31 7.53
C ASP A 125 -5.99 -8.58 6.68
N ASP A 126 -5.40 -9.61 7.24
CA ASP A 126 -5.00 -10.81 6.49
C ASP A 126 -5.89 -12.01 6.80
N GLU A 127 -6.76 -12.39 5.87
CA GLU A 127 -7.56 -13.61 5.96
C GLU A 127 -6.93 -14.79 5.21
N SER A 128 -5.71 -14.64 4.68
CA SER A 128 -4.98 -15.69 3.95
C SER A 128 -3.83 -16.27 4.77
N GLY A 129 -3.07 -15.41 5.43
CA GLY A 129 -1.93 -15.71 6.29
C GLY A 129 -0.56 -15.56 5.64
N HIS A 130 -0.49 -15.41 4.33
CA HIS A 130 0.78 -15.29 3.60
C HIS A 130 1.46 -13.95 3.88
N GLY A 131 0.73 -12.83 3.78
CA GLY A 131 1.29 -11.50 4.06
C GLY A 131 1.72 -11.33 5.51
N THR A 132 0.93 -11.84 6.48
CA THR A 132 1.32 -11.88 7.89
C THR A 132 2.59 -12.69 8.12
N HIS A 133 2.75 -13.82 7.42
CA HIS A 133 3.96 -14.65 7.53
C HIS A 133 5.20 -13.93 6.98
N LEU A 134 5.08 -13.25 5.84
CA LEU A 134 6.15 -12.42 5.30
C LEU A 134 6.51 -11.26 6.23
N ALA A 135 5.51 -10.60 6.81
CA ALA A 135 5.72 -9.50 7.76
C ALA A 135 6.55 -9.94 8.97
N GLY A 136 6.28 -11.12 9.53
CA GLY A 136 7.05 -11.66 10.65
C GLY A 136 8.50 -11.94 10.29
N ILE A 137 8.79 -12.39 9.07
CA ILE A 137 10.17 -12.61 8.62
C ILE A 137 10.90 -11.28 8.48
N VAL A 138 10.22 -10.26 7.95
CA VAL A 138 10.78 -8.90 7.84
C VAL A 138 11.06 -8.31 9.22
N GLY A 139 10.10 -8.36 10.14
CA GLY A 139 10.19 -7.63 11.39
C GLY A 139 9.15 -8.00 12.45
N ALA A 140 8.99 -9.29 12.75
CA ALA A 140 8.47 -9.67 14.08
C ALA A 140 9.35 -9.06 15.19
N VAL A 141 8.73 -8.74 16.32
CA VAL A 141 9.33 -7.88 17.36
C VAL A 141 10.36 -8.66 18.14
N GLY A 142 11.63 -8.53 17.74
CA GLY A 142 12.71 -9.25 18.40
C GLY A 142 12.97 -8.79 19.84
N ASN A 143 13.28 -9.76 20.69
CA ASN A 143 13.67 -9.64 22.09
C ASN A 143 12.57 -9.08 23.02
N ASP A 144 11.32 -9.42 22.76
CA ASP A 144 10.15 -9.07 23.56
C ASP A 144 9.65 -10.22 24.47
N GLY A 145 10.25 -11.40 24.37
CA GLY A 145 9.89 -12.60 25.12
C GLY A 145 8.66 -13.33 24.58
N PHE A 146 8.20 -13.00 23.37
CA PHE A 146 7.05 -13.58 22.70
C PHE A 146 7.48 -14.18 21.35
N GLY A 147 6.69 -15.14 20.85
CA GLY A 147 6.74 -15.56 19.45
C GLY A 147 8.13 -15.82 18.84
N VAL A 148 8.33 -15.21 17.67
CA VAL A 148 9.49 -15.31 16.78
C VAL A 148 10.13 -13.93 16.62
N THR A 149 11.34 -13.85 16.07
CA THR A 149 11.93 -12.57 15.69
C THR A 149 11.93 -12.39 14.18
N GLY A 150 11.83 -11.15 13.70
CA GLY A 150 12.14 -10.80 12.31
C GLY A 150 13.63 -10.54 12.10
N VAL A 151 14.02 -10.34 10.84
CA VAL A 151 15.39 -9.90 10.47
C VAL A 151 15.69 -8.55 11.12
N ALA A 152 14.71 -7.65 11.18
CA ALA A 152 14.79 -6.38 11.91
C ALA A 152 13.87 -6.42 13.14
N TRP A 153 14.45 -6.43 14.34
CA TRP A 153 13.69 -6.49 15.60
C TRP A 153 12.78 -5.28 15.80
N ARG A 154 13.18 -4.12 15.26
CA ARG A 154 12.35 -2.92 15.19
C ARG A 154 12.23 -2.49 13.73
N ALA A 155 11.01 -2.37 13.22
CA ALA A 155 10.76 -2.05 11.82
C ALA A 155 9.58 -1.09 11.67
N ARG A 156 9.34 -0.61 10.45
CA ARG A 156 8.08 0.04 10.06
C ARG A 156 7.53 -0.67 8.83
N ILE A 157 6.63 -1.61 9.07
CA ILE A 157 6.05 -2.48 8.04
C ILE A 157 4.70 -1.89 7.61
N MET A 158 4.58 -1.51 6.35
CA MET A 158 3.35 -0.96 5.77
C MET A 158 2.61 -2.09 5.03
N PRO A 159 1.50 -2.61 5.58
CA PRO A 159 0.63 -3.57 4.91
C PRO A 159 -0.09 -2.90 3.74
N LEU A 160 0.03 -3.47 2.55
CA LEU A 160 -0.74 -3.07 1.38
C LEU A 160 -1.37 -4.31 0.79
N LYS A 161 -2.67 -4.43 0.95
CA LYS A 161 -3.39 -5.63 0.50
C LYS A 161 -3.78 -5.47 -0.96
N ALA A 162 -3.30 -6.39 -1.77
CA ALA A 162 -3.51 -6.41 -3.22
C ALA A 162 -3.80 -7.82 -3.76
N SER A 163 -3.88 -8.83 -2.88
CA SER A 163 -4.22 -10.21 -3.24
C SER A 163 -5.40 -10.75 -2.44
N ALA A 164 -6.23 -11.55 -3.11
CA ALA A 164 -7.49 -12.02 -2.57
C ALA A 164 -7.29 -12.98 -1.38
N PRO A 165 -8.29 -13.09 -0.49
CA PRO A 165 -8.22 -14.00 0.65
C PRO A 165 -8.13 -15.47 0.20
N TYR A 166 -7.86 -16.34 1.17
CA TYR A 166 -7.85 -17.77 0.95
C TYR A 166 -9.18 -18.26 0.34
N SER A 167 -9.12 -18.90 -0.82
CA SER A 167 -10.31 -19.44 -1.48
C SER A 167 -10.01 -20.75 -2.23
N ASN A 168 -10.97 -21.67 -2.25
CA ASN A 168 -10.91 -22.93 -3.02
C ASN A 168 -9.67 -23.81 -2.77
N GLY A 169 -9.06 -23.74 -1.58
CA GLY A 169 -7.86 -24.54 -1.29
C GLY A 169 -6.55 -23.93 -1.76
N VAL A 170 -6.57 -22.66 -2.16
CA VAL A 170 -5.46 -21.89 -2.70
C VAL A 170 -5.43 -20.56 -1.94
N CYS A 171 -4.26 -20.14 -1.50
CA CYS A 171 -4.12 -18.85 -0.83
C CYS A 171 -3.59 -17.80 -1.80
N CYS A 172 -3.94 -16.53 -1.55
CA CYS A 172 -3.45 -15.37 -2.30
C CYS A 172 -3.74 -15.44 -3.81
N GLN A 173 -4.82 -16.12 -4.20
CA GLN A 173 -5.16 -16.31 -5.61
C GLN A 173 -6.25 -15.32 -6.03
N GLY A 174 -5.82 -14.22 -6.62
CA GLY A 174 -6.69 -13.15 -7.06
C GLY A 174 -6.07 -11.79 -6.77
N GLY A 175 -6.65 -10.75 -7.35
CA GLY A 175 -6.07 -9.42 -7.43
C GLY A 175 -5.76 -9.04 -8.87
N SER A 176 -5.61 -7.76 -9.10
CA SER A 176 -5.37 -7.20 -10.43
C SER A 176 -3.97 -6.61 -10.48
N THR A 177 -3.36 -6.61 -11.66
CA THR A 177 -2.09 -5.89 -11.85
C THR A 177 -2.26 -4.40 -11.58
N ILE A 178 -3.48 -3.85 -11.67
CA ILE A 178 -3.76 -2.44 -11.34
C ILE A 178 -3.71 -2.15 -9.84
N THR A 179 -4.25 -3.03 -8.99
CA THR A 179 -4.20 -2.84 -7.53
C THR A 179 -2.77 -2.93 -7.02
N VAL A 180 -1.94 -3.78 -7.65
CA VAL A 180 -0.48 -3.82 -7.41
C VAL A 180 0.19 -2.50 -7.77
N PHE A 181 -0.16 -1.90 -8.91
CA PHE A 181 0.40 -0.62 -9.33
C PHE A 181 0.02 0.53 -8.40
N GLU A 182 -1.25 0.59 -7.97
CA GLU A 182 -1.75 1.56 -7.00
C GLU A 182 -1.05 1.41 -5.64
N ALA A 183 -0.91 0.17 -5.15
CA ALA A 183 -0.15 -0.12 -3.93
C ALA A 183 1.31 0.34 -4.03
N VAL A 184 1.96 0.17 -5.18
CA VAL A 184 3.33 0.69 -5.37
C VAL A 184 3.37 2.22 -5.35
N ARG A 185 2.42 2.90 -6.01
CA ARG A 185 2.32 4.36 -5.97
C ARG A 185 2.12 4.88 -4.54
N TYR A 186 1.24 4.22 -3.79
CA TYR A 186 0.99 4.52 -2.38
C TYR A 186 2.26 4.33 -1.53
N ALA A 187 2.95 3.20 -1.68
CA ALA A 187 4.19 2.94 -0.97
C ALA A 187 5.23 4.04 -1.22
N ILE A 188 5.39 4.46 -2.48
CA ILE A 188 6.30 5.53 -2.87
C ILE A 188 5.89 6.88 -2.24
N SER A 189 4.61 7.25 -2.32
CA SER A 189 4.12 8.54 -1.80
C SER A 189 4.27 8.64 -0.28
N LYS A 190 4.07 7.52 0.44
CA LYS A 190 4.28 7.43 1.89
C LYS A 190 5.75 7.22 2.30
N GLY A 191 6.67 7.20 1.34
CA GLY A 191 8.10 7.23 1.59
C GLY A 191 8.74 5.85 1.88
N ALA A 192 8.10 4.76 1.47
CA ALA A 192 8.68 3.42 1.50
C ALA A 192 10.05 3.41 0.81
N LYS A 193 10.99 2.66 1.37
CA LYS A 193 12.34 2.47 0.81
C LYS A 193 12.52 1.08 0.21
N VAL A 194 11.70 0.14 0.67
CA VAL A 194 11.65 -1.24 0.19
C VAL A 194 10.21 -1.60 -0.07
N ILE A 195 9.95 -2.24 -1.20
CA ILE A 195 8.68 -2.88 -1.54
C ILE A 195 8.93 -4.37 -1.68
N LEU A 196 8.20 -5.18 -0.92
CA LEU A 196 8.23 -6.63 -0.97
C LEU A 196 7.04 -7.14 -1.77
N MET A 197 7.31 -7.98 -2.78
CA MET A 197 6.30 -8.62 -3.63
C MET A 197 6.53 -10.13 -3.68
N SER A 198 5.64 -10.91 -3.07
CA SER A 198 5.72 -12.37 -3.08
C SER A 198 4.62 -12.99 -3.93
N PHE A 199 4.44 -12.46 -5.14
CA PHE A 199 3.49 -12.96 -6.13
C PHE A 199 4.12 -12.99 -7.52
N SER A 200 3.41 -13.60 -8.46
CA SER A 200 3.77 -13.64 -9.87
C SER A 200 2.55 -13.41 -10.75
N SER A 201 2.73 -12.67 -11.84
CA SER A 201 1.74 -12.48 -12.90
C SER A 201 2.26 -12.97 -14.25
N SER A 202 1.38 -13.50 -15.09
CA SER A 202 1.69 -13.77 -16.50
C SER A 202 1.68 -12.50 -17.36
N SER A 203 1.03 -11.42 -16.89
CA SER A 203 0.94 -10.12 -17.56
C SER A 203 1.96 -9.13 -16.98
N SER A 204 2.55 -8.31 -17.86
CA SER A 204 3.49 -7.25 -17.50
C SER A 204 2.88 -5.86 -17.39
N GLU A 205 1.67 -5.65 -17.88
CA GLU A 205 1.14 -4.32 -18.29
C GLU A 205 1.31 -3.26 -17.20
N ASN A 206 0.83 -3.53 -15.97
CA ASN A 206 0.97 -2.58 -14.86
C ASN A 206 2.18 -2.88 -13.94
N ILE A 207 2.68 -4.12 -13.92
CA ILE A 207 3.81 -4.50 -13.06
C ILE A 207 5.11 -3.89 -13.58
N GLN A 208 5.29 -3.82 -14.90
CA GLN A 208 6.45 -3.19 -15.51
C GLN A 208 6.52 -1.71 -15.15
N GLU A 209 5.40 -1.01 -15.19
CA GLU A 209 5.34 0.40 -14.81
C GLU A 209 5.54 0.59 -13.31
N ALA A 210 4.89 -0.22 -12.48
CA ALA A 210 5.05 -0.20 -11.03
C ALA A 210 6.54 -0.29 -10.62
N VAL A 211 7.29 -1.25 -11.18
CA VAL A 211 8.72 -1.39 -10.90
C VAL A 211 9.52 -0.21 -11.45
N ALA A 212 9.16 0.34 -12.62
CA ALA A 212 9.84 1.49 -13.22
C ALA A 212 9.64 2.79 -12.42
N ILE A 213 8.46 3.05 -11.87
CA ILE A 213 8.24 4.24 -11.02
C ILE A 213 8.93 4.10 -9.66
N ALA A 214 9.00 2.88 -9.12
CA ALA A 214 9.81 2.60 -7.93
C ALA A 214 11.30 2.84 -8.20
N GLU A 215 11.79 2.49 -9.39
CA GLU A 215 13.18 2.74 -9.80
C GLU A 215 13.49 4.24 -9.84
N GLN A 216 12.59 5.02 -10.44
CA GLN A 216 12.71 6.48 -10.52
C GLN A 216 12.67 7.15 -9.14
N ALA A 217 11.87 6.61 -8.23
CA ALA A 217 11.79 7.08 -6.84
C ALA A 217 12.96 6.61 -5.96
N GLY A 218 13.87 5.79 -6.48
CA GLY A 218 14.98 5.22 -5.71
C GLY A 218 14.52 4.20 -4.67
N VAL A 219 13.39 3.53 -4.91
CA VAL A 219 12.81 2.50 -4.04
C VAL A 219 13.23 1.13 -4.53
N LEU A 220 13.71 0.30 -3.61
CA LEU A 220 14.12 -1.07 -3.91
C LEU A 220 12.88 -1.98 -3.96
N VAL A 221 12.78 -2.78 -5.02
CA VAL A 221 11.75 -3.82 -5.15
C VAL A 221 12.39 -5.17 -4.95
N VAL A 222 11.87 -5.95 -4.00
CA VAL A 222 12.29 -7.33 -3.76
C VAL A 222 11.16 -8.25 -4.18
N ALA A 223 11.45 -9.15 -5.11
CA ALA A 223 10.47 -10.04 -5.69
C ALA A 223 10.83 -11.52 -5.52
N ALA A 224 9.82 -12.33 -5.26
CA ALA A 224 9.91 -13.78 -5.37
C ALA A 224 10.25 -14.19 -6.82
N ASP A 225 11.19 -15.11 -6.98
CA ASP A 225 11.51 -15.68 -8.28
C ASP A 225 10.31 -16.48 -8.86
N SER A 226 10.06 -16.29 -10.15
CA SER A 226 8.96 -16.94 -10.86
C SER A 226 9.18 -16.93 -12.38
N ALA A 227 8.38 -17.72 -13.10
CA ALA A 227 8.31 -17.65 -14.56
C ALA A 227 7.49 -16.44 -15.07
N GLY A 228 7.08 -15.51 -14.20
CA GLY A 228 6.25 -14.36 -14.51
C GLY A 228 6.89 -13.03 -14.14
N TYR A 229 6.06 -12.00 -14.01
CA TYR A 229 6.43 -10.67 -13.56
C TYR A 229 6.11 -10.50 -12.07
N PRO A 230 6.93 -9.76 -11.29
CA PRO A 230 8.02 -8.90 -11.75
C PRO A 230 9.36 -9.62 -12.04
N ALA A 231 9.55 -10.89 -11.66
CA ALA A 231 10.85 -11.58 -11.75
C ALA A 231 11.52 -11.58 -13.14
N ARG A 232 10.73 -11.50 -14.22
CA ARG A 232 11.25 -11.39 -15.60
C ARG A 232 11.76 -9.99 -16.01
N LEU A 233 11.48 -8.96 -15.22
CA LEU A 233 11.98 -7.61 -15.49
C LEU A 233 13.50 -7.52 -15.29
N THR A 234 14.09 -6.41 -15.71
CA THR A 234 15.56 -6.20 -15.67
C THR A 234 15.95 -4.83 -15.10
N ASN A 235 14.99 -4.18 -14.43
CA ASN A 235 15.20 -2.90 -13.76
C ASN A 235 16.28 -3.02 -12.68
N SER A 236 17.06 -1.97 -12.48
CA SER A 236 18.23 -2.00 -11.60
C SER A 236 17.91 -1.93 -10.11
N ASN A 237 16.68 -1.51 -9.77
CA ASN A 237 16.13 -1.50 -8.43
C ASN A 237 15.37 -2.81 -8.08
N LEU A 238 15.26 -3.76 -9.02
CA LEU A 238 14.61 -5.03 -8.77
C LEU A 238 15.67 -6.04 -8.31
N VAL A 239 15.40 -6.70 -7.19
CA VAL A 239 16.15 -7.87 -6.71
C VAL A 239 15.21 -9.06 -6.70
N THR A 240 15.52 -10.07 -7.51
CA THR A 240 14.78 -11.32 -7.55
C THR A 240 15.45 -12.35 -6.63
N VAL A 241 14.64 -12.94 -5.75
CA VAL A 241 15.11 -13.85 -4.71
C VAL A 241 14.63 -15.25 -5.03
N GLY A 242 15.58 -16.14 -5.30
CA GLY A 242 15.34 -17.56 -5.46
C GLY A 242 15.29 -18.28 -4.11
N TRP A 243 14.62 -19.43 -4.09
CA TRP A 243 14.56 -20.27 -2.90
C TRP A 243 15.77 -21.21 -2.82
N MET A 244 16.60 -21.05 -1.77
CA MET A 244 17.89 -21.74 -1.62
C MET A 244 17.78 -23.26 -1.67
N GLU A 245 16.74 -23.83 -1.07
CA GLU A 245 16.50 -25.27 -0.98
C GLU A 245 16.12 -25.88 -2.35
N GLN A 246 15.85 -25.05 -3.36
CA GLN A 246 15.68 -25.46 -4.76
C GLN A 246 16.80 -24.99 -5.70
N ALA A 247 17.89 -24.40 -5.19
CA ALA A 247 18.98 -23.88 -6.00
C ALA A 247 19.60 -24.93 -6.95
N THR A 248 19.49 -26.23 -6.64
CA THR A 248 19.97 -27.31 -7.53
C THR A 248 19.13 -27.49 -8.79
N ASN A 249 17.90 -26.94 -8.83
CA ASN A 249 17.00 -26.97 -9.98
C ASN A 249 17.08 -25.69 -10.84
N ALA A 250 18.21 -24.96 -10.76
CA ALA A 250 18.40 -23.62 -11.31
C ALA A 250 18.09 -23.44 -12.81
N SER A 251 18.02 -24.54 -13.57
CA SER A 251 17.84 -24.58 -15.02
C SER A 251 16.54 -23.95 -15.54
N ASN A 252 15.57 -23.66 -14.68
CA ASN A 252 14.22 -23.20 -15.05
C ASN A 252 13.89 -21.76 -14.61
N TYR A 253 14.83 -21.04 -14.01
CA TYR A 253 14.56 -19.73 -13.43
C TYR A 253 15.06 -18.58 -14.29
N TYR A 254 14.34 -17.47 -14.27
CA TYR A 254 14.60 -16.30 -15.09
C TYR A 254 15.17 -15.19 -14.20
N ASN A 255 16.34 -14.65 -14.55
CA ASN A 255 16.92 -13.46 -13.94
C ASN A 255 17.03 -13.48 -12.40
N ILE A 256 17.40 -14.59 -11.75
CA ILE A 256 17.68 -14.62 -10.30
C ILE A 256 18.93 -13.80 -9.95
N ASP A 257 18.81 -12.90 -8.96
CA ASP A 257 19.95 -12.15 -8.40
C ASP A 257 20.63 -12.89 -7.25
N LEU A 258 19.86 -13.44 -6.31
CA LEU A 258 20.37 -14.18 -5.14
C LEU A 258 19.41 -15.28 -4.68
N PHE A 259 19.87 -16.13 -3.75
CA PHE A 259 19.05 -17.15 -3.11
C PHE A 259 18.98 -16.91 -1.61
N ALA A 260 17.79 -17.05 -1.02
CA ALA A 260 17.57 -16.95 0.43
C ALA A 260 16.85 -18.22 0.95
N PRO A 261 16.96 -18.53 2.26
CA PRO A 261 16.17 -19.60 2.87
C PRO A 261 14.68 -19.33 2.73
N GLY A 262 13.90 -20.31 2.29
CA GLY A 262 12.45 -20.17 2.12
C GLY A 262 11.61 -20.96 3.12
N GLU A 263 12.23 -21.82 3.93
CA GLU A 263 11.56 -22.44 5.07
C GLU A 263 11.83 -21.63 6.35
N ALA A 264 10.78 -20.98 6.88
CA ALA A 264 10.83 -20.25 8.15
C ALA A 264 9.55 -20.43 8.97
N VAL A 265 9.72 -20.52 10.29
CA VAL A 265 8.61 -20.33 11.24
C VAL A 265 8.44 -18.82 11.40
N SER A 266 7.22 -18.32 11.20
CA SER A 266 6.89 -16.90 11.27
C SER A 266 5.48 -16.70 11.82
N THR A 267 5.08 -15.44 11.99
CA THR A 267 3.74 -15.00 12.42
C THR A 267 2.65 -15.46 11.46
N TRP A 268 1.43 -15.64 11.97
CA TRP A 268 0.27 -16.09 11.22
C TRP A 268 -1.00 -15.50 11.85
N PRO A 269 -2.07 -15.22 11.08
CA PRO A 269 -3.27 -14.58 11.62
C PRO A 269 -3.87 -15.31 12.83
N GLY A 270 -4.39 -14.53 13.77
CA GLY A 270 -4.97 -15.04 15.01
C GLY A 270 -3.96 -15.20 16.14
N SER A 271 -2.87 -14.42 16.12
CA SER A 271 -1.80 -14.45 17.14
C SER A 271 -1.08 -15.80 17.28
N VAL A 272 -0.90 -16.51 16.16
CA VAL A 272 -0.21 -17.82 16.14
C VAL A 272 1.02 -17.76 15.25
N HIS A 273 1.89 -18.76 15.36
CA HIS A 273 3.11 -18.85 14.57
C HIS A 273 3.14 -20.18 13.82
N GLU A 274 3.36 -20.13 12.51
CA GLU A 274 3.38 -21.30 11.66
C GLU A 274 4.61 -21.33 10.75
N ASN A 275 5.00 -22.55 10.37
CA ASN A 275 5.83 -22.74 9.18
C ASN A 275 4.89 -22.75 7.97
N MET A 276 5.17 -21.99 6.91
CA MET A 276 4.37 -22.00 5.67
C MET A 276 4.21 -23.42 5.06
N ARG A 277 5.06 -24.39 5.42
CA ARG A 277 4.95 -25.81 5.02
C ARG A 277 4.38 -26.74 6.08
N GLY A 278 3.93 -26.18 7.21
CA GLY A 278 3.45 -26.88 8.38
C GLY A 278 2.23 -27.79 8.12
N SER A 279 1.93 -28.63 9.11
CA SER A 279 0.88 -29.65 9.01
C SER A 279 -0.57 -29.12 9.05
N SER A 280 -0.75 -27.79 9.09
CA SER A 280 -2.05 -27.14 9.03
C SER A 280 -2.65 -27.25 7.61
N ARG A 281 -3.98 -27.20 7.51
CA ARG A 281 -4.67 -27.22 6.20
C ARG A 281 -4.35 -25.97 5.38
N PHE A 282 -4.04 -24.86 6.06
CA PHE A 282 -3.74 -23.55 5.51
C PHE A 282 -2.29 -23.42 5.01
N GLY A 283 -1.27 -23.76 5.80
CA GLY A 283 0.13 -23.74 5.33
C GLY A 283 0.34 -24.65 4.11
N ARG A 284 -0.25 -25.86 4.12
CA ARG A 284 -0.22 -26.74 2.94
C ARG A 284 -0.91 -26.17 1.70
N ALA A 285 -1.88 -25.30 1.86
CA ALA A 285 -2.63 -24.73 0.76
C ALA A 285 -1.98 -23.45 0.23
N CYS A 286 -1.34 -22.65 1.09
CA CYS A 286 -0.47 -21.54 0.67
C CYS A 286 0.78 -22.02 -0.07
N SER A 287 1.47 -23.02 0.46
CA SER A 287 2.59 -23.65 -0.27
C SER A 287 2.18 -24.32 -1.60
N ARG A 288 0.87 -24.43 -1.90
CA ARG A 288 0.29 -24.94 -3.15
C ARG A 288 -0.36 -23.84 -4.01
N GLY A 289 -0.32 -22.58 -3.58
CA GLY A 289 -1.13 -21.45 -4.05
C GLY A 289 -0.88 -20.97 -5.49
N GLY A 290 0.27 -21.31 -6.08
CA GLY A 290 0.62 -20.91 -7.44
C GLY A 290 -0.26 -21.53 -8.52
N SER A 291 -0.72 -20.68 -9.46
CA SER A 291 -1.50 -20.96 -10.68
C SER A 291 -1.51 -22.44 -11.17
N PRO A 292 -2.68 -23.05 -11.48
CA PRO A 292 -2.81 -24.50 -11.73
C PRO A 292 -2.10 -25.03 -12.99
N HIS A 293 -1.57 -24.15 -13.85
CA HIS A 293 -1.08 -24.54 -15.17
C HIS A 293 0.37 -25.03 -15.19
N PHE A 294 1.15 -24.89 -14.11
CA PHE A 294 2.56 -25.33 -14.12
C PHE A 294 3.06 -25.88 -12.79
N GLY A 295 2.47 -26.98 -12.32
CA GLY A 295 3.09 -28.01 -11.46
C GLY A 295 3.85 -27.54 -10.21
N ARG A 296 3.29 -27.83 -9.02
CA ARG A 296 3.96 -27.90 -7.70
C ARG A 296 5.15 -26.93 -7.49
N ARG A 297 4.91 -25.62 -7.38
CA ARG A 297 5.99 -24.65 -7.10
C ARG A 297 5.52 -23.63 -6.08
N ALA A 298 6.13 -23.67 -4.90
CA ALA A 298 5.86 -22.84 -3.74
C ALA A 298 6.59 -21.50 -3.85
N GLU A 299 5.98 -20.44 -3.31
CA GLU A 299 6.52 -19.09 -3.21
C GLU A 299 7.86 -19.07 -2.46
N SER A 300 8.80 -18.24 -2.95
CA SER A 300 10.08 -17.97 -2.29
C SER A 300 9.88 -16.83 -1.30
N VAL A 301 10.32 -17.01 -0.05
CA VAL A 301 10.34 -15.91 0.91
C VAL A 301 11.48 -14.96 0.55
N PRO A 302 11.23 -13.69 0.21
CA PRO A 302 12.29 -12.77 -0.12
C PRO A 302 12.86 -12.17 1.18
N ALA A 303 13.84 -12.85 1.77
CA ALA A 303 14.56 -12.33 2.93
C ALA A 303 16.08 -12.46 2.75
N GLU A 304 16.60 -11.87 1.68
CA GLU A 304 17.93 -11.26 1.76
C GLU A 304 17.93 -9.95 0.97
N LEU A 305 17.93 -8.85 1.72
CA LEU A 305 18.24 -7.54 1.20
C LEU A 305 19.79 -7.47 1.16
N SER A 306 20.44 -7.45 -0.04
CA SER A 306 21.92 -7.25 -0.18
C SER A 306 22.33 -6.10 -1.14
N TRP A 307 22.86 -4.95 -0.64
CA TRP A 307 23.59 -3.93 -1.43
C TRP A 307 24.84 -3.52 -0.66
N ARG A 308 25.96 -3.69 -1.37
CA ARG A 308 27.30 -3.12 -1.18
C ARG A 308 27.82 -2.98 0.26
N PHE A 309 28.33 -4.10 0.78
CA PHE A 309 29.73 -4.16 1.22
C PHE A 309 30.36 -5.49 0.77
N ASP A 310 31.18 -5.40 -0.28
CA ASP A 310 32.30 -6.31 -0.60
C ASP A 310 32.02 -7.82 -0.73
N GLY A 311 31.15 -8.22 -1.66
CA GLY A 311 31.26 -9.55 -2.31
C GLY A 311 31.11 -10.80 -1.42
N ARG A 312 30.40 -10.73 -0.29
CA ARG A 312 30.29 -11.85 0.68
C ARG A 312 28.99 -12.66 0.59
N ALA A 313 28.48 -12.94 -0.61
CA ALA A 313 27.53 -14.06 -0.75
C ALA A 313 28.34 -15.36 -0.68
N THR A 314 27.96 -16.29 0.19
CA THR A 314 28.64 -17.59 0.32
C THR A 314 28.48 -18.35 -1.00
N ARG A 315 29.60 -18.62 -1.67
CA ARG A 315 29.60 -19.20 -3.01
C ARG A 315 29.32 -20.71 -2.93
N PHE A 316 28.21 -21.17 -3.51
CA PHE A 316 27.94 -22.61 -3.62
C PHE A 316 29.08 -23.34 -4.36
N SER A 317 29.68 -24.29 -3.66
CA SER A 317 30.73 -25.17 -4.17
C SER A 317 30.11 -26.25 -5.05
N ARG A 318 29.91 -25.97 -6.35
CA ARG A 318 30.08 -26.91 -7.50
C ARG A 318 29.63 -26.28 -8.84
N SER A 319 30.63 -25.86 -9.62
CA SER A 319 30.72 -25.83 -11.09
C SER A 319 29.53 -25.40 -11.96
N LYS A 320 29.39 -24.08 -12.18
CA LYS A 320 29.51 -23.44 -13.51
C LYS A 320 29.54 -21.92 -13.30
N SER A 321 30.64 -21.29 -13.68
CA SER A 321 30.89 -19.87 -13.49
C SER A 321 29.81 -19.00 -14.13
N ALA A 322 28.83 -18.54 -13.36
CA ALA A 322 28.03 -17.38 -13.73
C ALA A 322 28.90 -16.13 -13.56
N ARG A 323 29.40 -15.58 -14.68
CA ARG A 323 30.05 -14.27 -14.68
C ARG A 323 28.98 -13.22 -14.34
N ILE A 324 29.14 -12.56 -13.19
CA ILE A 324 28.48 -11.29 -12.90
C ILE A 324 28.86 -10.31 -14.03
N ARG A 325 27.92 -10.01 -14.93
CA ARG A 325 28.13 -8.98 -15.95
C ARG A 325 28.05 -7.62 -15.25
N ARG A 326 29.19 -6.98 -15.02
CA ARG A 326 29.23 -5.54 -14.70
C ARG A 326 28.60 -4.78 -15.86
N ARG A 327 27.37 -4.28 -15.71
CA ARG A 327 26.85 -3.22 -16.58
C ARG A 327 27.18 -1.89 -15.91
N ALA A 328 28.23 -1.24 -16.40
CA ALA A 328 28.38 0.18 -16.21
C ALA A 328 27.22 0.86 -16.94
N ALA A 329 26.42 1.66 -16.24
CA ALA A 329 25.42 2.52 -16.84
C ALA A 329 26.15 3.62 -17.64
N SER A 330 26.48 3.30 -18.88
CA SER A 330 26.60 4.28 -19.95
C SER A 330 25.51 3.91 -20.94
N THR A 331 24.37 4.56 -20.84
CA THR A 331 23.34 4.47 -21.87
C THR A 331 22.73 5.85 -21.97
N SER A 332 23.04 6.51 -23.08
CA SER A 332 22.36 7.73 -23.49
C SER A 332 20.87 7.50 -23.44
N LEU A 333 20.16 8.37 -22.71
CA LEU A 333 18.71 8.46 -22.65
C LEU A 333 18.13 8.52 -24.08
N GLY A 334 17.75 7.36 -24.61
CA GLY A 334 16.81 7.30 -25.72
C GLY A 334 15.44 7.57 -25.14
N SER A 335 14.77 8.61 -25.63
CA SER A 335 13.42 8.99 -25.22
C SER A 335 12.48 7.78 -25.20
N VAL A 336 12.04 7.37 -24.01
CA VAL A 336 10.91 6.45 -23.84
C VAL A 336 9.69 7.14 -24.46
N ARG A 337 8.98 6.45 -25.35
CA ARG A 337 7.79 6.98 -26.02
C ARG A 337 6.71 7.27 -24.98
N THR A 338 6.38 8.53 -24.79
CA THR A 338 5.37 9.05 -23.85
C THR A 338 3.99 9.20 -24.50
N THR A 339 3.53 8.20 -25.26
CA THR A 339 2.34 8.36 -26.14
C THR A 339 1.29 7.27 -25.97
N TRP A 340 1.23 6.62 -24.81
CA TRP A 340 0.19 5.60 -24.57
C TRP A 340 -1.12 6.30 -24.19
N ASN A 341 -2.18 5.93 -24.89
CA ASN A 341 -3.56 6.34 -24.73
C ASN A 341 -4.37 5.04 -24.76
N GLN A 342 -4.88 4.59 -23.62
CA GLN A 342 -5.52 3.30 -23.47
C GLN A 342 -6.96 3.26 -23.99
N ASP A 343 -7.73 4.33 -23.82
CA ASP A 343 -9.17 4.38 -24.11
C ASP A 343 -9.51 5.03 -25.48
N GLY A 344 -8.49 5.53 -26.17
CA GLY A 344 -8.53 6.10 -27.52
C GLY A 344 -9.01 7.55 -27.61
N ASP A 345 -9.06 8.30 -26.51
CA ASP A 345 -9.72 9.62 -26.46
C ASP A 345 -8.86 10.84 -26.91
N GLY A 346 -7.59 10.63 -27.22
CA GLY A 346 -6.61 11.67 -27.55
C GLY A 346 -5.75 12.22 -26.40
N ARG A 347 -5.96 11.80 -25.15
CA ARG A 347 -5.09 12.08 -23.99
C ARG A 347 -4.03 11.02 -23.81
N ILE A 348 -3.06 11.21 -22.93
CA ILE A 348 -2.04 10.19 -22.68
C ILE A 348 -2.18 9.79 -21.24
N ASP A 349 -2.19 8.50 -20.92
CA ASP A 349 -2.65 7.97 -19.63
C ASP A 349 -2.02 8.66 -18.41
N ARG A 350 -0.74 9.04 -18.50
CA ARG A 350 -0.01 9.78 -17.45
C ARG A 350 -0.54 11.20 -17.16
N ALA A 351 -1.34 11.73 -18.06
CA ALA A 351 -1.97 13.04 -18.04
C ALA A 351 -3.47 12.90 -18.35
N ASP A 352 -4.00 11.71 -18.11
CA ASP A 352 -5.38 11.32 -18.26
C ASP A 352 -5.98 11.10 -16.87
N ASN A 353 -7.02 11.83 -16.51
CA ASN A 353 -7.73 11.66 -15.24
C ASN A 353 -8.79 10.55 -15.30
N CYS A 354 -9.06 9.97 -16.47
CA CYS A 354 -9.74 8.68 -16.60
C CYS A 354 -9.06 7.75 -17.61
N PRO A 355 -7.88 7.19 -17.28
CA PRO A 355 -7.08 6.38 -18.21
C PRO A 355 -7.76 5.12 -18.77
N GLN A 356 -8.97 4.78 -18.34
CA GLN A 356 -9.73 3.61 -18.77
C GLN A 356 -11.05 3.96 -19.45
N ASP A 357 -11.49 5.21 -19.37
CA ASP A 357 -12.83 5.66 -19.76
C ASP A 357 -12.73 6.96 -20.57
N ALA A 358 -12.78 6.82 -21.90
CA ALA A 358 -12.55 7.90 -22.85
C ALA A 358 -13.18 9.25 -22.46
N ASN A 359 -12.34 10.21 -22.05
CA ASN A 359 -12.74 11.53 -21.57
C ASN A 359 -11.77 12.64 -22.03
N SER A 360 -11.77 12.88 -23.34
CA SER A 360 -10.85 13.83 -23.99
C SER A 360 -10.88 15.27 -23.42
N ASP A 361 -11.98 15.64 -22.77
CA ASP A 361 -12.20 16.92 -22.10
C ASP A 361 -11.51 17.03 -20.74
N GLN A 362 -11.14 15.89 -20.13
CA GLN A 362 -10.48 15.80 -18.82
C GLN A 362 -11.29 16.55 -17.75
N GLY A 363 -12.61 16.45 -17.84
CA GLY A 363 -13.52 17.00 -16.84
C GLY A 363 -13.19 16.38 -15.48
N ASP A 364 -13.02 17.25 -14.49
CA ASP A 364 -12.72 16.93 -13.09
C ASP A 364 -13.46 18.00 -12.27
N PHE A 365 -14.74 17.73 -12.01
CA PHE A 365 -15.66 18.74 -11.52
C PHE A 365 -15.42 19.12 -10.06
N ASP A 366 -14.86 18.21 -9.26
CA ASP A 366 -14.58 18.41 -7.84
C ASP A 366 -13.08 18.59 -7.52
N SER A 367 -12.22 18.45 -8.54
CA SER A 367 -10.78 18.69 -8.50
C SER A 367 -10.01 17.72 -7.60
N ASP A 368 -10.46 16.47 -7.52
CA ASP A 368 -9.81 15.41 -6.76
C ASP A 368 -8.75 14.64 -7.59
N GLY A 369 -8.71 14.88 -8.90
CA GLY A 369 -7.77 14.27 -9.84
C GLY A 369 -8.28 13.02 -10.54
N PHE A 370 -9.48 12.53 -10.23
CA PHE A 370 -10.23 11.58 -11.04
C PHE A 370 -11.16 12.34 -11.98
N GLY A 371 -11.36 11.82 -13.19
CA GLY A 371 -12.25 12.47 -14.14
C GLY A 371 -13.70 12.08 -13.91
N ASP A 372 -14.62 12.99 -14.28
CA ASP A 372 -16.08 12.82 -14.17
C ASP A 372 -16.63 11.54 -14.83
N ARG A 373 -15.82 10.85 -15.65
CA ARG A 373 -16.21 9.66 -16.42
C ARG A 373 -15.91 8.34 -15.73
N CYS A 374 -14.93 8.33 -14.84
CA CYS A 374 -14.44 7.16 -14.12
C CYS A 374 -14.58 7.30 -12.59
N ASP A 375 -14.89 8.51 -12.13
CA ASP A 375 -15.24 8.77 -10.75
C ASP A 375 -16.69 8.36 -10.50
N ARG A 376 -16.87 7.21 -9.83
CA ARG A 376 -18.20 6.70 -9.42
C ARG A 376 -18.29 6.79 -7.91
N GLY A 377 -19.08 7.72 -7.42
CA GLY A 377 -19.21 8.04 -6.01
C GLY A 377 -18.69 9.44 -5.66
N ALA A 378 -18.56 10.32 -6.65
CA ALA A 378 -18.16 11.71 -6.46
C ALA A 378 -19.20 12.42 -5.57
N PRO A 379 -18.79 13.16 -4.54
CA PRO A 379 -19.73 13.98 -3.79
C PRO A 379 -20.32 15.09 -4.68
N PRO A 380 -21.57 15.53 -4.43
CA PRO A 380 -22.11 16.66 -5.16
C PRO A 380 -21.25 17.90 -4.95
N ASN A 381 -21.22 18.81 -5.93
CA ASN A 381 -20.53 20.08 -5.82
C ASN A 381 -21.56 21.22 -5.70
N ALA A 382 -21.60 21.79 -4.49
CA ALA A 382 -22.44 22.91 -4.12
C ALA A 382 -21.71 24.24 -4.35
N VAL A 383 -22.35 25.18 -5.04
CA VAL A 383 -21.77 26.45 -5.48
C VAL A 383 -22.51 27.61 -4.83
N ASN A 384 -21.76 28.55 -4.25
CA ASN A 384 -22.32 29.72 -3.57
C ASN A 384 -23.42 30.43 -4.37
N ASP A 385 -24.53 30.72 -3.69
CA ASP A 385 -25.66 31.48 -4.23
C ASP A 385 -25.68 32.92 -3.75
N SER A 386 -26.44 33.74 -4.48
CA SER A 386 -26.90 35.04 -3.96
C SER A 386 -28.35 35.32 -4.29
N ALA A 387 -29.05 36.01 -3.39
CA ALA A 387 -30.42 36.44 -3.64
C ALA A 387 -30.73 37.80 -2.99
N CYS A 388 -31.47 38.63 -3.73
CA CYS A 388 -32.12 39.80 -3.14
C CYS A 388 -33.46 39.38 -2.51
N VAL A 389 -33.70 39.84 -1.27
CA VAL A 389 -34.92 39.55 -0.53
C VAL A 389 -35.65 40.85 -0.21
N VAL A 390 -36.94 40.92 -0.54
CA VAL A 390 -37.77 42.07 -0.19
C VAL A 390 -38.15 41.97 1.29
N ARG A 391 -37.98 43.07 2.04
CA ARG A 391 -38.32 43.17 3.46
C ARG A 391 -39.76 42.69 3.72
N ASN A 392 -39.92 41.91 4.79
CA ASN A 392 -41.19 41.31 5.23
C ASN A 392 -41.80 40.28 4.26
N SER A 393 -41.09 39.89 3.20
CA SER A 393 -41.59 38.93 2.21
C SER A 393 -40.68 37.71 2.16
N PRO A 394 -41.22 36.48 2.24
CA PRO A 394 -40.45 35.26 2.00
C PRO A 394 -39.86 35.23 0.58
N ARG A 395 -38.64 34.71 0.45
CA ARG A 395 -37.98 34.47 -0.84
C ARG A 395 -37.68 32.97 -1.00
N ARG A 396 -38.11 32.42 -2.14
CA ARG A 396 -37.68 31.10 -2.61
C ARG A 396 -36.31 31.21 -3.27
N ILE A 397 -35.41 30.33 -2.90
CA ILE A 397 -34.03 30.27 -3.35
C ILE A 397 -33.82 28.86 -3.92
N HIS A 398 -33.55 28.80 -5.22
CA HIS A 398 -33.32 27.57 -5.97
C HIS A 398 -31.81 27.31 -6.01
N VAL A 399 -31.26 26.84 -4.89
CA VAL A 399 -29.80 26.62 -4.72
C VAL A 399 -29.26 25.65 -5.78
N LEU A 400 -30.04 24.64 -6.16
CA LEU A 400 -29.63 23.65 -7.16
C LEU A 400 -29.43 24.18 -8.60
N ASN A 401 -29.71 25.45 -8.89
CA ASN A 401 -29.61 25.98 -10.25
C ASN A 401 -28.17 25.94 -10.78
N ASN A 402 -27.20 26.29 -9.93
CA ASN A 402 -25.76 26.31 -10.23
C ASN A 402 -24.98 25.17 -9.55
N ASP A 403 -25.65 24.30 -8.79
CA ASP A 403 -25.05 23.09 -8.22
C ASP A 403 -25.07 21.92 -9.24
N SER A 404 -24.22 20.91 -9.04
CA SER A 404 -24.25 19.68 -9.84
C SER A 404 -23.65 18.49 -9.09
N ASP A 405 -23.83 17.32 -9.69
CA ASP A 405 -23.29 16.05 -9.22
C ASP A 405 -22.85 15.27 -10.48
N PRO A 406 -21.62 14.72 -10.50
CA PRO A 406 -21.12 13.95 -11.64
C PRO A 406 -21.92 12.68 -11.91
N ASP A 407 -22.43 12.04 -10.86
CA ASP A 407 -23.04 10.70 -10.90
C ASP A 407 -24.57 10.73 -10.91
N HIS A 408 -25.18 11.80 -10.42
CA HIS A 408 -26.60 11.88 -10.14
C HIS A 408 -27.28 13.10 -10.76
N ALA A 409 -28.55 12.94 -11.13
CA ALA A 409 -29.34 14.05 -11.64
C ALA A 409 -29.55 15.10 -10.53
N LYS A 410 -29.43 16.40 -10.85
CA LYS A 410 -29.61 17.51 -9.88
C LYS A 410 -30.88 17.39 -9.02
N GLY A 411 -31.99 16.92 -9.61
CA GLY A 411 -33.26 16.75 -8.90
C GLY A 411 -33.29 15.63 -7.85
N SER A 412 -32.29 14.74 -7.86
CA SER A 412 -32.14 13.66 -6.87
C SER A 412 -31.31 14.07 -5.65
N LEU A 413 -30.66 15.23 -5.70
CA LEU A 413 -29.87 15.76 -4.59
C LEU A 413 -30.78 16.28 -3.48
N MET A 414 -30.35 16.09 -2.23
CA MET A 414 -31.04 16.59 -1.06
C MET A 414 -30.28 17.78 -0.45
N VAL A 415 -30.97 18.91 -0.28
CA VAL A 415 -30.41 20.09 0.39
C VAL A 415 -30.44 19.90 1.92
N ILE A 416 -29.28 20.05 2.55
CA ILE A 416 -29.09 20.12 3.99
C ILE A 416 -28.71 21.54 4.37
N ALA A 417 -29.61 22.21 5.08
CA ALA A 417 -29.43 23.58 5.55
C ALA A 417 -29.82 23.67 7.03
N PRO A 418 -29.39 24.72 7.75
CA PRO A 418 -29.72 24.86 9.15
C PRO A 418 -31.17 25.38 9.25
N TRP A 419 -32.15 24.47 9.19
CA TRP A 419 -33.57 24.80 9.21
C TRP A 419 -34.00 25.50 10.51
N GLY A 420 -35.07 26.29 10.45
CA GLY A 420 -35.63 27.01 11.60
C GLY A 420 -35.08 28.43 11.78
N ALA A 421 -35.15 28.93 13.02
CA ALA A 421 -34.84 30.32 13.35
C ALA A 421 -33.33 30.63 13.19
N ARG A 422 -33.04 31.80 12.63
CA ARG A 422 -31.70 32.37 12.43
C ARG A 422 -31.67 33.81 12.93
N ALA A 423 -30.48 34.40 13.04
CA ALA A 423 -30.32 35.76 13.58
C ALA A 423 -31.17 36.82 12.83
N ASN A 424 -31.28 36.69 11.50
CA ASN A 424 -31.87 37.69 10.61
C ASN A 424 -33.17 37.24 9.93
N GLY A 425 -33.69 36.05 10.29
CA GLY A 425 -34.86 35.46 9.64
C GLY A 425 -35.07 34.00 10.00
N THR A 426 -35.88 33.30 9.22
CA THR A 426 -36.19 31.88 9.37
C THR A 426 -35.95 31.16 8.05
N LEU A 427 -35.33 29.98 8.11
CA LEU A 427 -35.18 29.07 6.97
C LEU A 427 -36.19 27.93 7.06
N SER A 428 -36.88 27.66 5.97
CA SER A 428 -37.78 26.51 5.84
C SER A 428 -37.67 25.87 4.45
N ARG A 429 -38.17 24.65 4.31
CA ARG A 429 -38.34 24.00 3.00
C ARG A 429 -39.60 24.55 2.33
N TRP A 430 -39.61 24.59 1.00
CA TRP A 430 -40.84 24.88 0.25
C TRP A 430 -41.79 23.67 0.27
N GLU A 431 -43.10 23.92 0.36
CA GLU A 431 -44.09 22.88 0.62
C GLU A 431 -44.18 21.82 -0.50
N THR A 432 -43.96 22.22 -1.75
CA THR A 432 -44.07 21.32 -2.91
C THR A 432 -42.73 20.86 -3.46
N ASP A 433 -41.61 21.35 -2.92
CA ASP A 433 -40.26 21.02 -3.37
C ASP A 433 -39.28 21.13 -2.19
N GLN A 434 -38.83 20.00 -1.67
CA GLN A 434 -37.97 19.93 -0.50
C GLN A 434 -36.54 20.46 -0.76
N ASN A 435 -36.20 20.71 -2.03
CA ASN A 435 -34.91 21.24 -2.46
C ASN A 435 -34.92 22.76 -2.67
N VAL A 436 -36.07 23.41 -2.51
CA VAL A 436 -36.16 24.88 -2.53
C VAL A 436 -36.10 25.42 -1.10
N VAL A 437 -35.10 26.26 -0.85
CA VAL A 437 -34.93 26.94 0.43
C VAL A 437 -35.82 28.19 0.44
N VAL A 438 -36.57 28.38 1.52
CA VAL A 438 -37.36 29.59 1.76
C VAL A 438 -36.72 30.38 2.89
N PHE A 439 -36.27 31.59 2.60
CA PHE A 439 -35.82 32.54 3.61
C PHE A 439 -36.92 33.56 3.88
N THR A 440 -37.34 33.66 5.14
CA THR A 440 -38.28 34.69 5.61
C THR A 440 -37.52 35.67 6.51
N PRO A 441 -37.31 36.93 6.09
CA PRO A 441 -36.65 37.92 6.94
C PRO A 441 -37.40 38.13 8.24
N LYS A 442 -36.66 38.41 9.33
CA LYS A 442 -37.27 38.92 10.55
C LYS A 442 -38.02 40.22 10.23
N THR A 443 -39.20 40.40 10.81
CA THR A 443 -40.05 41.58 10.55
C THR A 443 -39.24 42.88 10.74
N GLY A 444 -39.25 43.73 9.72
CA GLY A 444 -38.54 45.01 9.70
C GLY A 444 -37.05 44.95 9.37
N TYR A 445 -36.45 43.76 9.23
CA TYR A 445 -35.02 43.63 8.99
C TYR A 445 -34.59 44.17 7.61
N LEU A 446 -33.46 44.88 7.59
CA LEU A 446 -32.75 45.35 6.41
C LEU A 446 -31.25 45.11 6.63
N GLY A 447 -30.55 44.68 5.59
CA GLY A 447 -29.11 44.37 5.67
C GLY A 447 -28.76 43.00 5.10
N THR A 448 -27.54 42.57 5.36
CA THR A 448 -26.99 41.31 4.83
C THR A 448 -27.31 40.14 5.75
N ALA A 449 -27.80 39.05 5.18
CA ALA A 449 -27.93 37.77 5.85
C ALA A 449 -27.18 36.70 5.06
N SER A 450 -26.78 35.62 5.72
CA SER A 450 -26.23 34.46 5.05
C SER A 450 -26.55 33.19 5.80
N PHE A 451 -26.51 32.08 5.09
CA PHE A 451 -26.52 30.76 5.66
C PHE A 451 -25.69 29.84 4.78
N ARG A 452 -25.31 28.70 5.35
CA ARG A 452 -24.55 27.69 4.65
C ARG A 452 -25.39 26.44 4.42
N TYR A 453 -25.09 25.70 3.37
CA TYR A 453 -25.76 24.44 3.04
C TYR A 453 -24.77 23.43 2.46
N THR A 454 -25.14 22.16 2.54
CA THR A 454 -24.52 21.07 1.80
C THR A 454 -25.58 20.33 1.00
N LEU A 455 -25.13 19.55 0.03
CA LEU A 455 -25.93 18.62 -0.75
C LEU A 455 -25.56 17.20 -0.36
N VAL A 456 -26.55 16.31 -0.42
CA VAL A 456 -26.36 14.88 -0.26
C VAL A 456 -26.93 14.17 -1.47
N ASP A 457 -26.16 13.28 -2.08
CA ASP A 457 -26.62 12.47 -3.20
C ASP A 457 -27.45 11.24 -2.73
N PRO A 458 -28.04 10.45 -3.64
CA PRO A 458 -28.80 9.26 -3.29
C PRO A 458 -28.02 8.12 -2.62
N VAL A 459 -26.69 8.11 -2.73
CA VAL A 459 -25.81 7.07 -2.16
C VAL A 459 -25.18 7.49 -0.84
N GLY A 460 -25.32 8.76 -0.46
CA GLY A 460 -24.95 9.31 0.84
C GLY A 460 -23.72 10.22 0.84
N ASN A 461 -23.13 10.53 -0.31
CA ASN A 461 -21.99 11.43 -0.39
C ASN A 461 -22.42 12.88 -0.13
N VAL A 462 -21.58 13.65 0.55
CA VAL A 462 -21.90 14.99 1.01
C VAL A 462 -20.99 16.02 0.35
N SER A 463 -21.57 17.08 -0.19
CA SER A 463 -20.80 18.18 -0.80
C SER A 463 -19.95 18.94 0.22
N ARG A 464 -18.95 19.67 -0.29
CA ARG A 464 -18.37 20.81 0.43
C ARG A 464 -19.46 21.84 0.75
N GLU A 465 -19.20 22.64 1.78
CA GLU A 465 -20.16 23.62 2.28
C GLU A 465 -20.23 24.85 1.35
N ALA A 466 -21.42 25.18 0.86
CA ALA A 466 -21.70 26.38 0.07
C ALA A 466 -22.42 27.44 0.89
N THR A 467 -22.24 28.71 0.54
CA THR A 467 -22.82 29.85 1.24
C THR A 467 -23.84 30.55 0.34
N VAL A 468 -25.04 30.77 0.87
CA VAL A 468 -26.04 31.66 0.28
C VAL A 468 -25.89 33.05 0.88
N SER A 469 -25.59 34.04 0.05
CA SER A 469 -25.49 35.46 0.43
C SER A 469 -26.78 36.22 0.11
N LEU A 470 -27.40 36.80 1.13
CA LEU A 470 -28.69 37.47 1.01
C LEU A 470 -28.56 38.97 1.29
N GLU A 471 -29.21 39.77 0.46
CA GLU A 471 -29.35 41.21 0.69
C GLU A 471 -30.83 41.57 0.88
N VAL A 472 -31.20 41.94 2.11
CA VAL A 472 -32.59 42.29 2.45
C VAL A 472 -32.80 43.79 2.23
N LYS A 473 -33.64 44.12 1.23
CA LYS A 473 -33.90 45.49 0.76
C LYS A 473 -35.37 45.88 0.86
N ALA A 474 -35.65 47.17 0.74
CA ALA A 474 -37.01 47.66 0.58
C ALA A 474 -37.66 47.18 -0.74
N SER A 475 -36.85 46.98 -1.78
CA SER A 475 -37.25 46.45 -3.09
C SER A 475 -36.07 45.73 -3.74
N CYS A 476 -36.37 44.74 -4.59
CA CYS A 476 -35.38 44.03 -5.41
C CYS A 476 -35.54 44.41 -6.89
N PRO A 477 -34.45 44.39 -7.67
CA PRO A 477 -34.50 44.63 -9.11
C PRO A 477 -35.32 43.59 -9.87
#